data_AF-C8PBM3-F1
#
_entry.id   AF-C8PBM3-F1
#
_cell.length_a   1.000
_cell.length_b   1.000
_cell.length_c   1.000
_cell.angle_alpha   90.00
_cell.angle_beta   90.00
_cell.angle_gamma   90.00
#
_symmetry.space_group_name_H-M   'P 1'
#
loop_
_entity.id
_entity.type
_entity.pdbx_description
1 polymer ?
#
loop_
_entity_poly.entity_id
_entity_poly.type
_entity_poly.pdbx_seq_one_letter_code
_entity_poly.pdbx_strand_id
1 'polypeptide(L)'
;MGLNLNILLGNYPAYGYKTKDLQNLKQEDFVKIFGEVKTNIGNNEREHKNVRILSSQLLKAKEQVRSQDKDKKSILGQINSFRAEDKLKSYKKDHSKGAER
;
A
#
# COMPACT_ATOMS: atom_id res chain seq x y z
N MET A 1 7.82 33.45 -1.35
CA MET A 1 7.07 32.71 -0.30
C MET A 1 7.51 31.26 -0.35
N GLY A 2 8.15 30.74 0.71
CA GLY A 2 8.53 29.34 0.78
C GLY A 2 7.32 28.48 1.12
N LEU A 3 6.97 27.54 0.24
CA LEU A 3 5.89 26.58 0.48
C LEU A 3 6.33 25.62 1.60
N ASN A 4 5.75 25.77 2.78
CA ASN A 4 5.89 24.82 3.89
C ASN A 4 4.93 23.65 3.61
N LEU A 5 5.48 22.52 3.16
CA LEU A 5 4.69 21.36 2.79
C LEU A 5 4.63 20.41 3.99
N ASN A 6 3.58 20.55 4.82
CA ASN A 6 3.27 19.60 5.89
C ASN A 6 2.77 18.28 5.29
N ILE A 7 3.67 17.48 4.73
CA ILE A 7 3.40 16.08 4.43
C ILE A 7 3.54 15.34 5.76
N LEU A 8 2.41 14.83 6.29
CA LEU A 8 2.37 14.08 7.54
C LEU A 8 3.01 12.69 7.35
N LEU A 9 4.34 12.64 7.25
CA LEU A 9 5.13 11.40 7.28
C LEU A 9 5.28 10.95 8.74
N GLY A 10 4.18 10.59 9.40
CA GLY A 10 4.09 10.83 10.85
C GLY A 10 4.13 12.34 11.15
N ASN A 11 4.03 12.76 12.41
CA ASN A 11 3.90 14.19 12.77
C ASN A 11 5.19 15.03 12.56
N TYR A 12 5.93 14.82 11.46
CA TYR A 12 7.20 15.49 11.15
C TYR A 12 7.01 16.53 10.04
N PRO A 13 7.25 17.81 10.31
CA PRO A 13 7.20 18.83 9.28
C PRO A 13 8.39 18.69 8.31
N ALA A 14 8.10 18.83 7.02
CA ALA A 14 9.07 18.69 5.94
C ALA A 14 9.22 20.00 5.15
N TYR A 15 10.44 20.32 4.73
CA TYR A 15 10.72 21.51 3.92
C TYR A 15 11.83 21.23 2.90
N GLY A 16 11.76 21.82 1.70
CA GLY A 16 12.78 21.59 0.68
C GLY A 16 12.48 22.22 -0.68
N TYR A 17 13.52 22.35 -1.51
CA TYR A 17 13.47 23.00 -2.83
C TYR A 17 12.84 22.13 -3.93
N LYS A 18 12.83 20.79 -3.78
CA LYS A 18 12.31 19.85 -4.77
C LYS A 18 10.94 19.26 -4.40
N THR A 19 10.07 20.08 -3.84
CA THR A 19 8.72 19.66 -3.41
C THR A 19 7.68 19.71 -4.53
N LYS A 20 8.02 20.18 -5.74
CA LYS A 20 7.10 20.24 -6.89
C LYS A 20 6.54 18.86 -7.24
N ASP A 21 7.38 17.84 -7.19
CA ASP A 21 6.99 16.45 -7.48
C ASP A 21 6.05 15.86 -6.41
N LEU A 22 5.99 16.50 -5.24
CA LEU A 22 5.14 16.11 -4.12
C LEU A 22 3.78 16.83 -4.13
N GLN A 23 3.61 17.91 -4.91
CA GLN A 23 2.37 18.70 -4.92
C GLN A 23 1.16 17.92 -5.46
N ASN A 24 1.41 16.98 -6.37
CA ASN A 24 0.36 16.20 -7.03
C ASN A 24 0.10 14.85 -6.34
N LEU A 25 0.73 14.58 -5.21
CA LEU A 25 0.54 13.33 -4.47
C LEU A 25 -0.85 13.27 -3.84
N LYS A 26 -1.48 12.11 -3.96
CA LYS A 26 -2.75 11.81 -3.32
C LYS A 26 -2.51 10.99 -2.06
N GLN A 27 -3.46 11.07 -1.12
CA GLN A 27 -3.46 10.18 0.04
C GLN A 27 -3.42 8.71 -0.42
N GLU A 28 -2.59 7.88 0.23
CA GLU A 28 -2.26 6.48 -0.11
C GLU A 28 -1.29 6.27 -1.29
N ASP A 29 -0.71 7.32 -1.87
CA ASP A 29 0.44 7.14 -2.77
C ASP A 29 1.68 6.70 -1.97
N PHE A 30 2.37 5.68 -2.48
CA PHE A 30 3.64 5.22 -1.94
C PHE A 30 4.78 5.98 -2.58
N VAL A 31 5.54 6.70 -1.76
CA VAL A 31 6.62 7.57 -2.22
C VAL A 31 7.88 7.27 -1.41
N LYS A 32 9.02 7.19 -2.10
CA LYS A 32 10.34 7.18 -1.50
C LYS A 32 10.86 8.61 -1.44
N ILE A 33 11.28 9.06 -0.27
CA ILE A 33 11.85 10.40 -0.07
C ILE A 33 13.33 10.22 0.27
N PHE A 34 14.19 10.99 -0.39
CA PHE A 34 15.60 11.10 -0.06
C PHE A 34 15.86 12.50 0.50
N GLY A 35 16.50 12.55 1.66
CA GLY A 35 16.67 13.79 2.38
C GLY A 35 17.54 13.65 3.62
N GLU A 36 17.71 14.77 4.31
CA GLU A 36 18.46 14.87 5.56
C GLU A 36 17.48 15.02 6.72
N VAL A 37 17.63 14.18 7.75
CA VAL A 37 16.87 14.33 8.99
C VAL A 37 17.68 15.22 9.94
N LYS A 38 17.05 16.29 10.43
CA LYS A 38 17.61 17.17 11.45
C LYS A 38 16.76 17.04 12.70
N THR A 39 17.35 16.51 13.76
CA THR A 39 16.75 16.53 15.10
C THR A 39 17.16 17.84 15.78
N ASN A 40 16.20 18.55 16.35
CA ASN A 40 16.44 19.73 17.16
C ASN A 40 15.69 19.57 18.49
N ILE A 41 16.34 19.92 19.59
CA ILE A 41 15.72 19.97 20.91
C ILE A 41 15.12 21.37 21.05
N GLY A 42 13.80 21.45 21.09
CA GLY A 42 13.09 22.70 21.30
C GLY A 42 13.34 23.25 22.69
N ASN A 43 13.02 24.54 22.87
CA ASN A 43 13.17 25.26 24.15
C ASN A 43 12.37 24.65 25.31
N ASN A 44 11.42 23.76 24.99
CA ASN A 44 10.57 23.01 25.90
C ASN A 44 11.05 21.56 26.11
N GLU A 45 12.33 21.27 25.80
CA GLU A 45 12.95 19.94 25.81
C GLU A 45 12.28 18.91 24.89
N ARG A 46 11.34 19.33 24.04
CA ARG A 46 10.70 18.44 23.08
C ARG A 46 11.61 18.27 21.86
N GLU A 47 11.88 17.03 21.53
CA GLU A 47 12.58 16.70 20.29
C GLU A 47 11.67 16.92 19.08
N HIS A 48 12.12 17.78 18.18
CA HIS A 48 11.50 17.99 16.87
C HIS A 48 12.42 17.39 15.82
N LYS A 49 11.91 16.47 15.00
CA LYS A 49 12.63 15.98 13.83
C LYS A 49 12.05 16.65 12.59
N ASN A 50 12.91 17.30 11.84
CA ASN A 50 12.57 17.94 10.59
C ASN A 50 13.28 17.22 9.45
N VAL A 51 12.60 17.06 8.32
CA VAL A 51 13.20 16.40 7.15
C VAL A 51 13.40 17.42 6.04
N ARG A 52 14.65 17.59 5.62
CA ARG A 52 15.00 18.36 4.42
C ARG A 52 14.92 17.45 3.21
N ILE A 53 13.96 17.69 2.32
CA ILE A 53 13.78 16.86 1.13
C ILE A 53 14.76 17.29 0.03
N LEU A 54 15.58 16.35 -0.44
CA LEU A 54 16.50 16.53 -1.57
C LEU A 54 15.89 16.01 -2.88
N SER A 55 15.20 14.86 -2.83
CA SER A 55 14.45 14.31 -3.95
C SER A 55 13.34 13.37 -3.47
N SER A 56 12.41 13.07 -4.36
CA SER A 56 11.32 12.13 -4.11
C SER A 56 11.05 11.29 -5.35
N GLN A 57 10.59 10.06 -5.14
CA GLN A 57 10.24 9.12 -6.20
C GLN A 57 8.91 8.45 -5.85
N LEU A 58 7.91 8.59 -6.71
CA LEU A 58 6.66 7.82 -6.60
C LEU A 58 6.95 6.35 -6.90
N LEU A 59 6.68 5.48 -5.94
CA LEU A 59 6.83 4.03 -6.07
C LEU A 59 5.55 3.37 -6.55
N LYS A 60 4.39 3.80 -6.01
CA LYS A 60 3.08 3.27 -6.40
C LYS A 60 2.00 4.32 -6.22
N ALA A 61 1.19 4.53 -7.26
CA ALA A 61 0.03 5.39 -7.17
C ALA A 61 -1.19 4.61 -6.62
N LYS A 62 -2.03 5.25 -5.82
CA LYS A 62 -3.30 4.71 -5.31
C LYS A 62 -4.19 4.12 -6.41
N GLU A 63 -4.22 4.78 -7.56
CA GLU A 63 -5.05 4.39 -8.70
C GLU A 63 -4.64 3.02 -9.29
N GLN A 64 -3.36 2.67 -9.20
CA GLN A 64 -2.85 1.36 -9.60
C GLN A 64 -3.10 0.26 -8.56
N VAL A 65 -3.28 0.63 -7.28
CA VAL A 65 -3.62 -0.34 -6.21
C VAL A 65 -5.05 -0.85 -6.42
N ARG A 66 -6.00 0.07 -6.65
CA ARG A 66 -7.43 -0.26 -6.76
C ARG A 66 -7.81 -1.00 -8.05
N SER A 67 -7.06 -0.81 -9.13
CA SER A 67 -7.29 -1.52 -10.40
C SER A 67 -6.75 -2.96 -10.34
N GLN A 68 -5.58 -3.17 -9.74
CA GLN A 68 -5.02 -4.52 -9.60
C GLN A 68 -5.84 -5.46 -8.70
N ASP A 69 -6.54 -4.94 -7.69
CA ASP A 69 -7.32 -5.79 -6.77
C ASP A 69 -8.67 -6.24 -7.34
N LYS A 70 -9.19 -5.57 -8.37
CA LYS A 70 -10.49 -5.94 -8.97
C LYS A 70 -10.41 -7.23 -9.80
N ASP A 71 -9.27 -7.47 -10.44
CA ASP A 71 -9.07 -8.62 -11.34
C ASP A 71 -8.33 -9.79 -10.68
N LYS A 72 -7.76 -9.59 -9.48
CA LYS A 72 -7.08 -10.65 -8.72
C LYS A 72 -8.11 -11.44 -7.91
N LYS A 73 -8.43 -12.65 -8.37
CA LYS A 73 -9.17 -13.62 -7.55
C LYS A 73 -8.44 -13.83 -6.23
N SER A 74 -9.09 -13.54 -5.11
CA SER A 74 -8.54 -13.76 -3.76
C SER A 74 -8.02 -15.19 -3.62
N ILE A 75 -6.82 -15.35 -3.05
CA ILE A 75 -6.22 -16.68 -2.78
C ILE A 75 -7.18 -17.52 -1.94
N LEU A 76 -7.85 -16.91 -0.96
CA LEU A 76 -8.85 -17.60 -0.14
C LEU A 76 -10.05 -18.07 -0.98
N GLY A 77 -10.48 -17.25 -1.93
CA GLY A 77 -11.55 -17.61 -2.88
C GLY A 77 -11.14 -18.80 -3.76
N GLN A 78 -9.90 -18.82 -4.26
CA GLN A 78 -9.36 -19.92 -5.05
C GLN A 78 -9.21 -21.22 -4.24
N ILE A 79 -8.80 -21.14 -2.98
CA ILE A 79 -8.72 -22.31 -2.07
C ILE A 79 -10.12 -22.90 -1.85
N ASN A 80 -11.11 -22.03 -1.62
CA ASN A 80 -12.50 -22.47 -1.40
C ASN A 80 -13.11 -23.10 -2.67
N SER A 81 -12.85 -22.56 -3.86
CA SER A 81 -13.32 -23.16 -5.11
C SER A 81 -12.68 -24.52 -5.36
N PHE A 82 -11.37 -24.66 -5.12
CA PHE A 82 -10.69 -25.96 -5.22
C PHE A 82 -11.28 -27.00 -4.27
N ARG A 83 -11.51 -26.63 -3.01
CA ARG A 83 -12.14 -27.52 -2.01
C ARG A 83 -13.57 -27.93 -2.40
N ALA A 84 -14.33 -27.03 -3.02
CA ALA A 84 -15.69 -27.32 -3.47
C ALA A 84 -15.70 -28.26 -4.68
N GLU A 85 -14.81 -28.05 -5.65
CA GLU A 85 -14.66 -28.91 -6.83
C GLU A 85 -14.22 -30.33 -6.46
N ASP A 86 -13.30 -30.50 -5.51
CA ASP A 86 -12.87 -31.83 -5.05
C ASP A 86 -14.01 -32.61 -4.39
N LYS A 87 -14.82 -31.95 -3.55
CA LYS A 87 -16.02 -32.56 -2.95
C LYS A 87 -17.06 -32.96 -3.99
N LEU A 88 -17.25 -32.16 -5.03
CA LEU A 88 -18.23 -32.43 -6.08
C LEU A 88 -17.81 -33.60 -6.98
N LYS A 89 -16.50 -33.73 -7.23
CA LYS A 89 -15.90 -34.87 -7.95
C LYS A 89 -15.97 -36.17 -7.15
N SER A 90 -15.86 -36.14 -5.82
CA SER A 90 -16.02 -37.34 -4.99
C SER A 90 -17.47 -37.82 -4.98
N TYR A 91 -18.44 -36.91 -4.78
CA TYR A 91 -19.87 -37.26 -4.77
C TYR A 91 -20.35 -37.90 -6.09
N LYS A 92 -19.87 -37.41 -7.25
CA LYS A 92 -20.26 -38.00 -8.54
C LYS A 92 -19.66 -39.38 -8.81
N LYS A 93 -18.52 -39.72 -8.17
CA LYS A 93 -17.85 -41.01 -8.34
C LYS A 93 -18.47 -42.10 -7.46
N ASP A 94 -19.06 -41.71 -6.33
CA ASP A 94 -19.72 -42.63 -5.40
C ASP A 94 -21.15 -42.98 -5.83
N HIS A 95 -21.85 -42.07 -6.52
CA HIS A 95 -23.22 -42.32 -7.00
C HIS A 95 -23.31 -43.08 -8.34
N SER A 96 -22.19 -43.41 -9.00
CA SER A 96 -22.20 -44.16 -10.28
C SER A 96 -21.86 -45.65 -10.15
N LYS A 97 -21.84 -46.22 -8.93
CA LYS A 97 -21.45 -47.64 -8.68
C LYS A 97 -22.58 -48.53 -8.15
N GLY A 98 -23.84 -48.24 -8.47
CA GLY A 98 -24.99 -49.01 -7.97
C GLY A 98 -26.09 -49.21 -9.01
N ALA A 99 -25.78 -49.78 -10.17
CA ALA A 99 -26.78 -50.31 -11.10
C ALA A 99 -26.14 -51.32 -12.07
N GLU A 100 -25.68 -52.46 -11.57
CA GLU A 100 -25.61 -53.68 -12.39
C GLU A 100 -25.55 -54.92 -11.50
N ARG A 101 -26.45 -55.87 -11.83
CA ARG A 101 -26.70 -57.21 -11.28
C ARG A 101 -27.78 -57.32 -10.21
#